data_AF-A0A8S1LEG4-F1
#
_entry.id   AF-A0A8S1LEG4-F1
#
_cell.length_a   1.000
_cell.length_b   1.000
_cell.length_c   1.000
_cell.angle_alpha   90.00
_cell.angle_beta   90.00
_cell.angle_gamma   90.00
#
_symmetry.space_group_name_H-M   'P 1'
#
loop_
_entity.id
_entity.type
_entity.pdbx_description
1 polymer ?
#
loop_
_entity_poly.entity_id
_entity_poly.type
_entity_poly.pdbx_seq_one_letter_code
_entity_poly.pdbx_strand_id
1 'polypeptide(L)'
;MSNFISLLRSIDFFGAPLVQHIDREQSIYKSIFGGIMTLLICSASLSYAIWVIYLWQTNQYSPKISSSVYVSNFELLDLNYDVLKVYYYKYEENLIDPFEANVLLPMIIYTDNFKLTDKKRLDFSNQTTYYGNKFIIPEMKLGFTDIDGQLITSSEMYILIIKCKPELLREGEQCASEETSNQFFSQSQNIISLQVQYKQLDSKDGSIQSSFQEFYVQLEQHSCYTLNTYLQSNFYEVKDSFLFGSSKYYEFFNGALIQPQTNSVQYCHQFYEEETYASLYIVMKGDQVKTIFEYPNAGDLLANIGSIISVLFLFRHIILFLNSYYLNEKIIHDVISFYYPQFSQIKIYKNWKRDITKVVLHNQQLELNKFLEFYQNIKQKIEYKLTFINMFYEISRLYILIRSNKFQDEIKKCHLVGLKLEHLKSQSVVFDSFFCPSKQIEELTLNDDDIKILSLQERQKFGKMEITDEEINLMNFYDINKIQL
;
A
#
# COMPACT_ATOMS: atom_id res chain seq x y z
N MET A 1 -38.95 8.67 0.37
CA MET A 1 -38.30 7.78 1.36
C MET A 1 -38.23 6.32 0.89
N SER A 2 -39.32 5.74 0.35
CA SER A 2 -39.35 4.36 -0.17
C SER A 2 -38.27 4.05 -1.23
N ASN A 3 -38.09 4.94 -2.22
CA ASN A 3 -37.10 4.75 -3.30
C ASN A 3 -35.65 4.74 -2.80
N PHE A 4 -35.32 5.54 -1.79
CA PHE A 4 -33.98 5.59 -1.18
C PHE A 4 -33.66 4.31 -0.40
N ILE A 5 -34.65 3.78 0.32
CA ILE A 5 -34.52 2.50 1.05
C ILE A 5 -34.34 1.34 0.06
N SER A 6 -35.08 1.35 -1.05
CA SER A 6 -34.93 0.36 -2.12
C SER A 6 -33.53 0.43 -2.76
N LEU A 7 -33.04 1.64 -3.05
CA LEU A 7 -31.71 1.88 -3.62
C LEU A 7 -30.59 1.38 -2.69
N LEU A 8 -30.65 1.69 -1.40
CA LEU A 8 -29.66 1.20 -0.42
C LEU A 8 -29.65 -0.33 -0.35
N ARG A 9 -30.82 -0.97 -0.41
CA ARG A 9 -30.88 -2.44 -0.48
C ARG A 9 -30.34 -2.98 -1.80
N SER A 10 -30.51 -2.31 -2.93
CA SER A 10 -29.97 -2.81 -4.20
C SER A 10 -28.43 -2.75 -4.25
N ILE A 11 -27.83 -1.73 -3.64
CA ILE A 11 -26.38 -1.45 -3.65
C ILE A 11 -25.59 -2.35 -2.69
N ASP A 12 -26.25 -3.04 -1.75
CA ASP A 12 -25.57 -3.99 -0.85
C ASP A 12 -24.90 -5.13 -1.65
N PHE A 13 -23.58 -5.03 -1.84
CA PHE A 13 -22.74 -6.05 -2.46
C PHE A 13 -22.40 -7.18 -1.49
N PHE A 14 -22.68 -7.01 -0.20
CA PHE A 14 -22.36 -7.94 0.88
C PHE A 14 -23.61 -8.66 1.41
N GLY A 15 -24.61 -8.84 0.56
CA GLY A 15 -25.82 -9.58 0.92
C GLY A 15 -25.53 -11.03 1.30
N ALA A 16 -26.27 -11.55 2.27
CA ALA A 16 -26.10 -12.92 2.77
C ALA A 16 -26.97 -13.89 1.96
N PRO A 17 -26.42 -15.01 1.43
CA PRO A 17 -27.22 -16.02 0.77
C PRO A 17 -28.12 -16.73 1.78
N LEU A 18 -29.39 -16.91 1.45
CA LEU A 18 -30.31 -17.77 2.18
C LEU A 18 -29.96 -19.22 1.85
N VAL A 19 -29.47 -19.96 2.86
CA VAL A 19 -29.00 -21.35 2.73
C VAL A 19 -30.15 -22.34 2.46
N GLN A 20 -31.40 -21.96 2.76
CA GLN A 20 -32.60 -22.78 2.59
C GLN A 20 -33.26 -22.49 1.22
N HIS A 21 -32.76 -23.13 0.16
CA HIS A 21 -33.25 -22.92 -1.21
C HIS A 21 -34.56 -23.67 -1.52
N ILE A 22 -35.59 -22.95 -1.98
CA ILE A 22 -36.72 -23.51 -2.75
C ILE A 22 -36.90 -22.82 -4.12
N ASP A 23 -36.34 -21.61 -4.33
CA ASP A 23 -36.44 -20.90 -5.62
C ASP A 23 -35.08 -20.43 -6.18
N ARG A 24 -34.96 -20.38 -7.51
CA ARG A 24 -33.68 -20.19 -8.23
C ARG A 24 -33.28 -18.73 -8.47
N GLU A 25 -34.21 -17.77 -8.43
CA GLU A 25 -33.89 -16.41 -8.92
C GLU A 25 -33.65 -15.33 -7.86
N GLN A 26 -34.05 -15.49 -6.59
CA GLN A 26 -33.74 -14.49 -5.57
C GLN A 26 -33.64 -15.09 -4.17
N SER A 27 -32.43 -15.15 -3.59
CA SER A 27 -32.30 -15.50 -2.17
C SER A 27 -31.14 -14.80 -1.44
N ILE A 28 -30.59 -13.72 -1.98
CA ILE A 28 -29.60 -12.90 -1.27
C ILE A 28 -30.34 -11.87 -0.41
N TYR A 29 -30.26 -12.01 0.91
CA TYR A 29 -30.73 -10.99 1.83
C TYR A 29 -29.79 -9.79 1.79
N LYS A 30 -30.32 -8.67 1.28
CA LYS A 30 -29.65 -7.38 1.25
C LYS A 30 -30.24 -6.45 2.29
N SER A 31 -29.39 -5.84 3.11
CA SER A 31 -29.82 -4.95 4.19
C SER A 31 -29.51 -3.49 3.88
N ILE A 32 -30.29 -2.57 4.48
CA ILE A 32 -30.04 -1.12 4.37
C ILE A 32 -28.67 -0.79 4.96
N PHE A 33 -28.31 -1.44 6.07
CA PHE A 33 -27.02 -1.28 6.74
C PHE A 33 -25.86 -1.76 5.84
N GLY A 34 -26.00 -2.92 5.20
CA GLY A 34 -25.02 -3.44 4.24
C GLY A 34 -24.85 -2.51 3.03
N GLY A 35 -25.94 -1.91 2.54
CA GLY A 35 -25.90 -0.87 1.52
C GLY A 35 -25.12 0.38 1.94
N ILE A 36 -25.38 0.91 3.14
CA ILE A 36 -24.64 2.06 3.69
C ILE A 36 -23.15 1.74 3.84
N MET A 37 -22.82 0.58 4.40
CA MET A 37 -21.42 0.15 4.57
C MET A 37 -20.71 -0.07 3.23
N THR A 38 -21.41 -0.61 2.23
CA THR A 38 -20.89 -0.74 0.87
C THR A 38 -20.52 0.63 0.30
N LEU A 39 -21.41 1.61 0.44
CA LEU A 39 -21.18 2.97 -0.04
C LEU A 39 -19.97 3.62 0.67
N LEU A 40 -19.87 3.45 2.00
CA LEU A 40 -18.73 3.96 2.78
C LEU A 40 -17.41 3.32 2.35
N ILE A 41 -17.37 1.99 2.18
CA ILE A 41 -16.15 1.27 1.76
C ILE A 41 -15.73 1.69 0.35
N CYS A 42 -16.68 1.77 -0.59
CA CYS A 42 -16.39 2.22 -1.96
C CYS A 42 -15.91 3.67 -1.98
N SER A 43 -16.56 4.56 -1.22
CA SER A 43 -16.15 5.97 -1.12
C SER A 43 -14.76 6.11 -0.51
N ALA A 44 -14.48 5.42 0.59
CA ALA A 44 -13.17 5.46 1.24
C ALA A 44 -12.07 4.91 0.31
N SER A 45 -12.36 3.83 -0.42
CA SER A 45 -11.44 3.23 -1.40
C SER A 45 -11.14 4.19 -2.55
N LEU A 46 -12.17 4.87 -3.08
CA LEU A 46 -12.02 5.85 -4.15
C LEU A 46 -11.23 7.09 -3.66
N SER A 47 -11.57 7.61 -2.48
CA SER A 47 -10.84 8.72 -1.87
C SER A 47 -9.37 8.38 -1.64
N TYR A 48 -9.08 7.17 -1.16
CA TYR A 48 -7.72 6.70 -0.99
C TYR A 48 -6.97 6.59 -2.32
N ALA A 49 -7.59 6.03 -3.36
CA ALA A 49 -6.99 5.94 -4.68
C ALA A 49 -6.66 7.32 -5.27
N ILE A 50 -7.58 8.29 -5.14
CA ILE A 50 -7.35 9.68 -5.57
C ILE A 50 -6.19 10.30 -4.79
N TRP A 51 -6.12 10.06 -3.47
CA TRP A 51 -5.05 10.57 -2.62
C TRP A 51 -3.68 10.00 -3.00
N VAL A 52 -3.58 8.68 -3.26
CA VAL A 52 -2.34 8.05 -3.74
C VAL A 52 -1.89 8.65 -5.07
N ILE A 53 -2.81 8.86 -6.01
CA ILE A 53 -2.49 9.50 -7.30
C ILE A 53 -2.02 10.94 -7.10
N TYR A 54 -2.64 11.69 -6.18
CA TYR A 54 -2.22 13.05 -5.85
C TYR A 54 -0.80 13.09 -5.26
N LEU A 55 -0.48 12.19 -4.32
CA LEU A 55 0.87 12.09 -3.75
C LEU A 55 1.92 11.74 -4.79
N TRP A 56 1.57 10.87 -5.74
CA TRP A 56 2.43 10.52 -6.87
C TRP A 56 2.67 11.73 -7.78
N GLN A 57 1.61 12.45 -8.18
CA GLN A 57 1.74 13.62 -9.03
C GLN A 57 2.55 14.74 -8.38
N THR A 58 2.54 14.83 -7.05
CA THR A 58 3.28 15.84 -6.28
C THR A 58 4.68 15.40 -5.85
N ASN A 59 5.20 14.27 -6.37
CA ASN A 59 6.52 13.71 -6.04
C ASN A 59 6.76 13.53 -4.52
N GLN A 60 5.69 13.24 -3.77
CA GLN A 60 5.77 13.03 -2.32
C GLN A 60 6.13 11.58 -1.95
N TYR A 61 6.11 10.66 -2.93
CA TYR A 61 6.68 9.34 -2.74
C TYR A 61 8.18 9.37 -2.96
N SER A 62 8.94 8.99 -1.94
CA SER A 62 10.38 8.79 -2.07
C SER A 62 10.67 7.65 -3.04
N PRO A 63 11.63 7.81 -3.96
CA PRO A 63 12.08 6.73 -4.81
C PRO A 63 12.78 5.65 -3.97
N LYS A 64 12.79 4.43 -4.49
CA LYS A 64 13.68 3.38 -4.00
C LYS A 64 15.09 3.73 -4.49
N ILE A 65 16.03 3.84 -3.55
CA ILE A 65 17.43 4.19 -3.83
C ILE A 65 18.29 2.96 -3.55
N SER A 66 19.04 2.52 -4.56
CA SER A 66 20.05 1.47 -4.40
C SER A 66 21.41 1.98 -4.88
N SER A 67 22.45 1.76 -4.08
CA SER A 67 23.82 2.10 -4.43
C SER A 67 24.67 0.84 -4.60
N SER A 68 25.55 0.86 -5.59
CA SER A 68 26.53 -0.21 -5.85
C SER A 68 27.83 0.42 -6.33
N VAL A 69 28.95 -0.29 -6.19
CA VAL A 69 30.25 0.15 -6.71
C VAL A 69 30.49 -0.58 -8.04
N TYR A 70 30.83 0.17 -9.09
CA TYR A 70 31.07 -0.35 -10.43
C TYR A 70 32.39 0.21 -10.99
N VAL A 71 33.00 -0.53 -11.92
CA VAL A 71 34.22 -0.08 -12.62
C VAL A 71 33.82 1.00 -13.62
N SER A 72 34.27 2.21 -13.37
CA SER A 72 33.83 3.39 -14.12
C SER A 72 34.31 3.36 -15.58
N ASN A 73 33.50 3.89 -16.51
CA ASN A 73 33.95 4.24 -17.86
C ASN A 73 34.08 5.75 -18.08
N PHE A 74 33.63 6.59 -17.12
CA PHE A 74 33.71 8.07 -17.11
C PHE A 74 33.25 8.78 -18.41
N GLU A 75 32.59 8.08 -19.32
CA GLU A 75 32.22 8.61 -20.65
C GLU A 75 31.22 9.76 -20.55
N LEU A 76 30.41 9.77 -19.49
CA LEU A 76 29.34 10.75 -19.28
C LEU A 76 29.73 11.82 -18.27
N LEU A 77 30.94 11.76 -17.71
CA LEU A 77 31.42 12.70 -16.71
C LEU A 77 31.56 14.09 -17.35
N ASP A 78 30.66 14.99 -16.96
CA ASP A 78 30.73 16.38 -17.41
C ASP A 78 31.87 17.11 -16.70
N LEU A 79 32.94 17.41 -17.43
CA LEU A 79 34.05 18.25 -16.98
C LEU A 79 33.84 19.74 -17.28
N ASN A 80 32.71 20.14 -17.89
CA ASN A 80 32.49 21.50 -18.39
C ASN A 80 32.04 22.51 -17.32
N TYR A 81 32.27 22.23 -16.04
CA TYR A 81 32.03 23.17 -14.94
C TYR A 81 33.22 23.24 -14.00
N ASP A 82 33.29 24.30 -13.20
CA ASP A 82 34.44 24.62 -12.34
C ASP A 82 34.52 23.68 -11.11
N VAL A 83 34.85 22.41 -11.32
CA VAL A 83 34.93 21.36 -10.29
C VAL A 83 35.90 21.75 -9.17
N LEU A 84 36.99 22.44 -9.51
CA LEU A 84 38.01 22.85 -8.55
C LEU A 84 38.19 24.35 -8.59
N LYS A 85 38.25 24.96 -7.40
CA LYS A 85 38.60 26.37 -7.25
C LYS A 85 39.62 26.49 -6.12
N VAL A 86 40.66 27.27 -6.35
CA VAL A 86 41.69 27.55 -5.35
C VAL A 86 41.67 29.05 -5.08
N TYR A 87 41.76 29.45 -3.82
CA TYR A 87 41.87 30.86 -3.47
C TYR A 87 42.63 31.04 -2.15
N TYR A 88 43.18 32.24 -1.94
CA TYR A 88 43.74 32.62 -0.66
C TYR A 88 42.65 33.16 0.27
N TYR A 89 42.58 32.65 1.50
CA TYR A 89 41.58 33.07 2.48
C TYR A 89 42.01 34.36 3.17
N LYS A 90 41.81 35.48 2.48
CA LYS A 90 42.03 36.82 3.04
C LYS A 90 40.78 37.26 3.81
N TYR A 91 40.85 37.23 5.14
CA TYR A 91 39.75 37.62 6.03
C TYR A 91 39.81 39.09 6.47
N GLU A 92 40.99 39.73 6.36
CA GLU A 92 41.22 41.15 6.63
C GLU A 92 41.87 41.83 5.43
N GLU A 93 41.46 43.05 5.10
CA GLU A 93 41.96 43.80 3.93
C GLU A 93 43.48 44.07 3.99
N ASN A 94 44.04 44.17 5.19
CA ASN A 94 45.46 44.50 5.42
C ASN A 94 46.42 43.32 5.21
N LEU A 95 45.91 42.09 5.05
CA LEU A 95 46.74 40.91 4.83
C LEU A 95 47.30 40.90 3.40
N ILE A 96 48.52 40.38 3.28
CA ILE A 96 49.18 40.23 1.98
C ILE A 96 48.56 38.99 1.33
N ASP A 97 47.88 39.17 0.20
CA ASP A 97 47.51 38.05 -0.65
C ASP A 97 48.77 37.60 -1.42
N PRO A 98 49.24 36.36 -1.22
CA PRO A 98 50.48 35.91 -1.81
C PRO A 98 50.42 35.79 -3.34
N PHE A 99 49.22 35.63 -3.91
CA PHE A 99 49.01 35.51 -5.34
C PHE A 99 48.90 36.87 -6.02
N GLU A 100 48.26 37.86 -5.38
CA GLU A 100 48.19 39.23 -5.94
C GLU A 100 49.51 39.98 -5.79
N ALA A 101 50.23 39.77 -4.69
CA ALA A 101 51.53 40.40 -4.44
C ALA A 101 52.69 39.70 -5.15
N ASN A 102 52.46 38.61 -5.90
CA ASN A 102 53.49 37.77 -6.51
C ASN A 102 54.54 37.28 -5.50
N VAL A 103 54.13 36.92 -4.28
CA VAL A 103 54.99 36.22 -3.31
C VAL A 103 55.04 34.73 -3.68
N LEU A 104 53.87 34.16 -3.97
CA LEU A 104 53.69 32.77 -4.39
C LEU A 104 53.00 32.71 -5.74
N LEU A 105 53.36 31.72 -6.55
CA LEU A 105 52.74 31.47 -7.84
C LEU A 105 52.02 30.12 -7.83
N PRO A 106 50.73 30.08 -8.22
CA PRO A 106 50.03 28.83 -8.45
C PRO A 106 50.39 28.28 -9.83
N MET A 107 50.94 27.07 -9.86
CA MET A 107 51.36 26.37 -11.06
C MET A 107 50.57 25.07 -11.20
N ILE A 108 50.25 24.68 -12.42
CA ILE A 108 49.66 23.38 -12.74
C ILE A 108 50.64 22.52 -13.52
N ILE A 109 50.70 21.25 -13.15
CA ILE A 109 51.48 20.21 -13.81
C ILE A 109 50.57 18.99 -13.98
N TYR A 110 50.71 18.27 -15.09
CA TYR A 110 50.04 16.98 -15.29
C TYR A 110 51.05 15.85 -15.30
N THR A 111 50.59 14.63 -15.07
CA THR A 111 51.31 13.44 -15.47
C THR A 111 50.73 12.94 -16.78
N ASP A 112 51.58 12.66 -17.76
CA ASP A 112 51.21 11.93 -18.97
C ASP A 112 52.07 10.66 -19.01
N ASN A 113 51.43 9.49 -18.90
CA ASN A 113 52.11 8.20 -18.85
C ASN A 113 53.22 8.15 -17.76
N PHE A 114 52.89 8.59 -16.55
CA PHE A 114 53.79 8.64 -15.38
C PHE A 114 54.98 9.61 -15.48
N LYS A 115 54.99 10.53 -16.46
CA LYS A 115 55.98 11.61 -16.55
C LYS A 115 55.33 12.97 -16.35
N LEU A 116 55.99 13.84 -15.59
CA LEU A 116 55.52 15.22 -15.37
C LEU A 116 55.66 16.04 -16.65
N THR A 117 54.60 16.77 -17.01
CA THR A 117 54.59 17.73 -18.12
C THR A 117 55.22 19.06 -17.71
N ASP A 118 55.35 19.98 -18.67
CA ASP A 118 55.80 21.35 -18.38
C ASP A 118 54.82 22.08 -17.42
N LYS A 119 55.40 22.94 -16.57
CA LYS A 119 54.67 23.73 -15.57
C LYS A 119 53.97 24.90 -16.27
N LYS A 120 52.67 25.04 -16.06
CA LYS A 120 51.90 26.18 -16.56
C LYS A 120 51.41 27.03 -15.39
N ARG A 121 51.55 28.35 -15.47
CA ARG A 121 50.99 29.25 -14.45
C ARG A 121 49.46 29.28 -14.55
N LEU A 122 48.80 29.25 -13.39
CA LEU A 122 47.36 29.47 -13.28
C LEU A 122 47.07 30.95 -13.06
N ASP A 123 46.09 31.47 -13.80
CA ASP A 123 45.62 32.84 -13.68
C ASP A 123 44.41 32.95 -12.76
N PHE A 124 44.19 34.15 -12.24
CA PHE A 124 42.92 34.48 -11.60
C PHE A 124 41.79 34.42 -12.61
N SER A 125 40.69 33.81 -12.19
CA SER A 125 39.41 33.88 -12.88
C SER A 125 38.72 35.22 -12.61
N ASN A 126 37.70 35.51 -13.41
CA ASN A 126 36.80 36.65 -13.18
C ASN A 126 35.83 36.43 -12.01
N GLN A 127 35.82 35.23 -11.40
CA GLN A 127 34.91 34.89 -10.31
C GLN A 127 35.55 35.23 -8.96
N THR A 128 34.72 35.73 -8.05
CA THR A 128 35.13 36.08 -6.69
C THR A 128 34.37 35.27 -5.65
N THR A 129 35.03 35.00 -4.53
CA THR A 129 34.45 34.43 -3.31
C THR A 129 33.47 35.42 -2.67
N TYR A 130 32.68 34.95 -1.70
CA TYR A 130 31.83 35.81 -0.87
C TYR A 130 32.63 36.92 -0.16
N TYR A 131 33.89 36.66 0.17
CA TYR A 131 34.80 37.60 0.83
C TYR A 131 35.55 38.53 -0.15
N GLY A 132 35.26 38.44 -1.46
CA GLY A 132 35.87 39.28 -2.49
C GLY A 132 37.18 38.75 -3.09
N ASN A 133 37.74 37.66 -2.56
CA ASN A 133 38.97 37.04 -3.06
C ASN A 133 38.74 36.40 -4.43
N LYS A 134 39.68 36.53 -5.37
CA LYS A 134 39.57 35.94 -6.71
C LYS A 134 39.88 34.45 -6.69
N PHE A 135 39.08 33.68 -7.41
CA PHE A 135 39.35 32.25 -7.60
C PHE A 135 40.40 32.02 -8.67
N ILE A 136 41.22 31.00 -8.47
CA ILE A 136 42.04 30.35 -9.48
C ILE A 136 41.32 29.05 -9.88
N ILE A 137 40.99 28.90 -11.16
CA ILE A 137 40.20 27.77 -11.67
C ILE A 137 41.08 26.97 -12.64
N PRO A 138 41.63 25.81 -12.23
CA PRO A 138 42.40 24.95 -13.11
C PRO A 138 41.49 24.28 -14.15
N GLU A 139 41.97 24.20 -15.39
CA GLU A 139 41.39 23.31 -16.39
C GLU A 139 41.70 21.86 -15.97
N MET A 140 40.71 20.97 -15.90
CA MET A 140 40.97 19.58 -15.49
C MET A 140 41.25 18.68 -16.69
N LYS A 141 42.36 17.95 -16.65
CA LYS A 141 42.72 16.90 -17.62
C LYS A 141 43.07 15.62 -16.89
N LEU A 142 42.05 14.86 -16.53
CA LEU A 142 42.18 13.57 -15.85
C LEU A 142 41.85 12.47 -16.86
N GLY A 143 42.62 11.38 -16.83
CA GLY A 143 42.53 10.31 -17.83
C GLY A 143 42.76 8.95 -17.21
N PHE A 144 42.21 7.92 -17.86
CA PHE A 144 42.33 6.53 -17.42
C PHE A 144 42.77 5.66 -18.58
N THR A 145 43.49 4.60 -18.25
CA THR A 145 43.86 3.53 -19.17
C THR A 145 43.62 2.19 -18.50
N ASP A 146 43.06 1.25 -19.24
CA ASP A 146 42.98 -0.15 -18.83
C ASP A 146 44.32 -0.83 -19.13
N ILE A 147 44.96 -1.37 -18.09
CA ILE A 147 46.17 -2.18 -18.19
C ILE A 147 45.88 -3.50 -17.47
N ASP A 148 45.88 -4.61 -18.23
CA ASP A 148 45.65 -5.97 -17.72
C ASP A 148 44.32 -6.15 -16.93
N GLY A 149 43.25 -5.44 -17.32
CA GLY A 149 41.95 -5.50 -16.65
C GLY A 149 41.88 -4.68 -15.36
N GLN A 150 42.90 -3.85 -15.10
CA GLN A 150 42.90 -2.86 -14.03
C GLN A 150 42.81 -1.46 -14.64
N LEU A 151 41.80 -0.70 -14.23
CA LEU A 151 41.68 0.69 -14.60
C LEU A 151 42.68 1.51 -13.78
N ILE A 152 43.69 2.07 -14.45
CA ILE A 152 44.75 2.87 -13.84
C ILE A 152 44.59 4.31 -14.31
N THR A 153 44.78 5.26 -13.39
CA THR A 153 44.78 6.69 -13.74
C THR A 153 46.02 7.01 -14.55
N SER A 154 45.83 7.40 -15.81
CA SER A 154 46.92 7.68 -16.76
C SER A 154 47.32 9.15 -16.79
N SER A 155 46.43 10.03 -16.34
CA SER A 155 46.68 11.46 -16.19
C SER A 155 46.21 11.97 -14.84
N GLU A 156 47.15 12.45 -14.05
CA GLU A 156 46.95 13.06 -12.74
C GLU A 156 47.30 14.55 -12.82
N MET A 157 46.78 15.34 -11.87
CA MET A 157 46.98 16.78 -11.86
C MET A 157 47.62 17.22 -10.55
N TYR A 158 48.60 18.11 -10.62
CA TYR A 158 49.26 18.72 -9.48
C TYR A 158 49.10 20.24 -9.57
N ILE A 159 48.58 20.85 -8.50
CA ILE A 159 48.60 22.31 -8.35
C ILE A 159 49.67 22.63 -7.31
N LEU A 160 50.78 23.20 -7.76
CA LEU A 160 51.89 23.59 -6.90
C LEU A 160 51.78 25.05 -6.54
N ILE A 161 51.98 25.36 -5.27
CA ILE A 161 52.13 26.71 -4.75
C ILE A 161 53.60 26.91 -4.45
N ILE A 162 54.27 27.61 -5.35
CA ILE A 162 55.73 27.79 -5.32
C ILE A 162 56.11 29.22 -5.01
N LYS A 163 57.33 29.43 -4.53
CA LYS A 163 57.91 30.77 -4.45
C LYS A 163 58.00 31.41 -5.83
N CYS A 164 57.70 32.71 -5.92
CA CYS A 164 57.84 33.43 -7.17
C CYS A 164 59.28 33.39 -7.69
N LYS A 165 59.44 33.06 -8.97
CA LYS A 165 60.69 33.13 -9.72
C LYS A 165 60.49 33.99 -10.97
N PRO A 166 61.44 34.89 -11.31
CA PRO A 166 61.33 35.75 -12.50
C PRO A 166 61.11 34.98 -13.81
N GLU A 167 61.67 33.78 -13.92
CA GLU A 167 61.57 32.91 -15.11
C GLU A 167 60.15 32.40 -15.38
N LEU A 168 59.28 32.40 -14.38
CA LEU A 168 57.90 31.90 -14.46
C LEU A 168 56.87 33.05 -14.55
N LEU A 169 57.35 34.29 -14.56
CA LEU A 169 56.51 35.49 -14.71
C LEU A 169 56.29 35.87 -16.17
N ARG A 170 55.24 36.65 -16.40
CA ARG A 170 54.99 37.27 -17.71
C ARG A 170 55.94 38.44 -17.92
N GLU A 171 56.18 38.80 -19.19
CA GLU A 171 56.96 39.99 -19.53
C GLU A 171 56.38 41.23 -18.83
N GLY A 172 57.21 41.91 -18.04
CA GLY A 172 56.85 43.13 -17.31
C GLY A 172 56.36 42.92 -15.87
N GLU A 173 56.12 41.68 -15.43
CA GLU A 173 55.81 41.38 -14.03
C GLU A 173 57.08 41.20 -13.19
N GLN A 174 57.00 41.51 -11.90
CA GLN A 174 58.09 41.31 -10.94
C GLN A 174 57.59 40.53 -9.73
N CYS A 175 58.47 39.70 -9.17
CA CYS A 175 58.22 39.03 -7.90
C CYS A 175 58.23 40.05 -6.76
N ALA A 176 57.53 39.71 -5.67
CA ALA A 176 57.59 40.49 -4.44
C ALA A 176 59.03 40.69 -3.95
N SER A 177 59.29 41.80 -3.26
CA SER A 177 60.56 42.01 -2.57
C SER A 177 60.73 40.98 -1.43
N GLU A 178 61.97 40.75 -1.02
CA GLU A 178 62.27 39.85 0.10
C GLU A 178 61.63 40.35 1.41
N GLU A 179 61.51 41.67 1.59
CA GLU A 179 60.81 42.28 2.72
C GLU A 179 59.32 41.93 2.72
N THR A 180 58.62 42.08 1.59
CA THR A 180 57.20 41.72 1.45
C THR A 180 56.98 40.21 1.62
N SER A 181 57.90 39.39 1.11
CA SER A 181 57.84 37.93 1.30
C SER A 181 58.00 37.54 2.77
N ASN A 182 58.94 38.15 3.49
CA ASN A 182 59.14 37.92 4.92
C ASN A 182 57.95 38.42 5.75
N GLN A 183 57.36 39.56 5.37
CA GLN A 183 56.13 40.06 5.98
C GLN A 183 54.97 39.08 5.80
N PHE A 184 54.78 38.53 4.60
CA PHE A 184 53.76 37.50 4.35
C PHE A 184 53.95 36.27 5.26
N PHE A 185 55.15 35.66 5.30
CA PHE A 185 55.37 34.49 6.15
C PHE A 185 55.32 34.78 7.66
N SER A 186 55.42 36.05 8.05
CA SER A 186 55.24 36.49 9.45
C SER A 186 53.78 36.76 9.82
N GLN A 187 52.86 36.80 8.85
CA GLN A 187 51.42 36.96 9.10
C GLN A 187 50.84 35.69 9.73
N SER A 188 49.86 35.88 10.62
CA SER A 188 49.08 34.77 11.15
C SER A 188 48.06 34.29 10.11
N GLN A 189 47.80 32.98 10.08
CA GLN A 189 46.71 32.38 9.30
C GLN A 189 46.83 32.53 7.78
N ASN A 190 48.04 32.30 7.23
CA ASN A 190 48.23 32.18 5.79
C ASN A 190 47.53 30.91 5.27
N ILE A 191 46.29 31.01 4.81
CA ILE A 191 45.48 29.84 4.43
C ILE A 191 45.14 29.90 2.94
N ILE A 192 45.44 28.81 2.24
CA ILE A 192 44.89 28.53 0.91
C ILE A 192 43.70 27.60 1.08
N SER A 193 42.60 27.91 0.41
CA SER A 193 41.41 27.07 0.36
C SER A 193 41.30 26.39 -1.01
N LEU A 194 41.13 25.08 -0.99
CA LEU A 194 40.72 24.27 -2.14
C LEU A 194 39.23 23.97 -1.99
N GLN A 195 38.43 24.45 -2.94
CA GLN A 195 37.01 24.17 -3.06
C GLN A 195 36.77 23.12 -4.14
N VAL A 196 36.15 22.01 -3.76
CA VAL A 196 35.68 20.96 -4.68
C VAL A 196 34.18 21.12 -4.86
N GLN A 197 33.75 21.57 -6.04
CA GLN A 197 32.34 21.67 -6.42
C GLN A 197 31.84 20.33 -6.95
N TYR A 198 30.68 19.91 -6.50
CA TYR A 198 30.05 18.67 -6.92
C TYR A 198 28.55 18.83 -7.09
N LYS A 199 27.95 17.93 -7.88
CA LYS A 199 26.52 17.94 -8.19
C LYS A 199 25.89 16.65 -7.72
N GLN A 200 24.70 16.74 -7.14
CA GLN A 200 23.90 15.60 -6.73
C GLN A 200 22.46 15.77 -7.22
N LEU A 201 21.76 14.65 -7.41
CA LEU A 201 20.33 14.69 -7.73
C LEU A 201 19.52 14.68 -6.44
N ASP A 202 18.55 15.59 -6.32
CA ASP A 202 17.56 15.52 -5.25
C ASP A 202 16.66 14.31 -5.48
N SER A 203 16.57 13.44 -4.47
CA SER A 203 15.74 12.24 -4.52
C SER A 203 14.25 12.52 -4.76
N LYS A 204 13.73 13.69 -4.41
CA LYS A 204 12.29 13.99 -4.51
C LYS A 204 11.88 14.31 -5.93
N ASP A 205 12.57 15.24 -6.59
CA ASP A 205 12.17 15.79 -7.88
C ASP A 205 13.18 15.51 -9.01
N GLY A 206 14.32 14.90 -8.69
CA GLY A 206 15.39 14.65 -9.66
C GLY A 206 16.11 15.93 -10.10
N SER A 207 15.95 17.05 -9.38
CA SER A 207 16.64 18.30 -9.68
C SER A 207 18.13 18.20 -9.37
N ILE A 208 18.96 18.85 -10.19
CA ILE A 208 20.41 18.90 -9.96
C ILE A 208 20.69 19.98 -8.91
N GLN A 209 21.27 19.57 -7.79
CA GLN A 209 21.74 20.46 -6.73
C GLN A 209 23.27 20.52 -6.74
N SER A 210 23.81 21.74 -6.72
CA SER A 210 25.24 21.96 -6.58
C SER A 210 25.60 22.19 -5.13
N SER A 211 26.70 21.58 -4.69
CA SER A 211 27.28 21.76 -3.37
C SER A 211 28.79 21.83 -3.50
N PHE A 212 29.49 22.11 -2.41
CA PHE A 212 30.95 22.14 -2.39
C PHE A 212 31.52 21.65 -1.07
N GLN A 213 32.77 21.19 -1.12
CA GLN A 213 33.61 20.91 0.03
C GLN A 213 34.79 21.87 0.02
N GLU A 214 35.15 22.43 1.17
CA GLU A 214 36.35 23.27 1.31
C GLU A 214 37.40 22.55 2.15
N PHE A 215 38.65 22.70 1.74
CA PHE A 215 39.81 22.14 2.40
C PHE A 215 40.87 23.21 2.53
N TYR A 216 41.46 23.32 3.71
CA TYR A 216 42.36 24.41 4.05
C TYR A 216 43.80 23.89 4.15
N VAL A 217 44.72 24.64 3.54
CA VAL A 217 46.17 24.46 3.66
C VAL A 217 46.74 25.69 4.32
N GLN A 218 47.29 25.53 5.51
CA GLN A 218 48.03 26.59 6.18
C GLN A 218 49.46 26.61 5.63
N LEU A 219 49.93 27.76 5.15
CA LEU A 219 51.27 27.93 4.60
C LEU A 219 52.26 28.33 5.70
N GLU A 220 53.41 27.68 5.70
CA GLU A 220 54.53 27.98 6.60
C GLU A 220 55.84 27.98 5.82
N GLN A 221 56.82 28.76 6.27
CA GLN A 221 58.09 28.94 5.55
C GLN A 221 58.97 27.67 5.48
N HIS A 222 58.84 26.76 6.45
CA HIS A 222 59.71 25.57 6.56
C HIS A 222 58.99 24.26 6.23
N SER A 223 57.68 24.31 5.99
CA SER A 223 56.82 23.16 5.76
C SER A 223 56.23 23.20 4.35
N CYS A 224 56.20 22.06 3.69
CA CYS A 224 55.52 21.85 2.43
C CYS A 224 54.31 20.94 2.68
N TYR A 225 53.10 21.46 2.45
CA TYR A 225 51.87 20.72 2.68
C TYR A 225 51.38 20.06 1.40
N THR A 226 51.14 18.76 1.44
CA THR A 226 50.60 18.01 0.32
C THR A 226 49.17 17.58 0.63
N LEU A 227 48.21 17.96 -0.21
CA LEU A 227 46.85 17.43 -0.15
C LEU A 227 46.65 16.44 -1.29
N ASN A 228 46.57 15.15 -0.95
CA ASN A 228 46.20 14.11 -1.90
C ASN A 228 44.67 14.05 -1.98
N THR A 229 44.13 14.56 -3.08
CA THR A 229 42.70 14.78 -3.34
C THR A 229 42.21 13.73 -4.32
N TYR A 230 41.44 12.78 -3.82
CA TYR A 230 40.83 11.70 -4.60
C TYR A 230 39.38 12.08 -4.93
N LEU A 231 39.15 12.54 -6.16
CA LEU A 231 37.83 12.90 -6.65
C LEU A 231 36.98 11.64 -6.85
N GLN A 232 35.73 11.69 -6.38
CA GLN A 232 34.77 10.61 -6.52
C GLN A 232 33.71 11.00 -7.53
N SER A 233 33.25 10.05 -8.36
CA SER A 233 32.09 10.26 -9.24
C SER A 233 30.92 9.38 -8.83
N ASN A 234 29.71 9.84 -9.15
CA ASN A 234 28.48 9.08 -9.00
C ASN A 234 27.74 9.04 -10.34
N PHE A 235 27.44 7.83 -10.79
CA PHE A 235 26.60 7.55 -11.93
C PHE A 235 25.17 7.32 -11.47
N TYR A 236 24.27 8.21 -11.86
CA TYR A 236 22.86 8.13 -11.54
C TYR A 236 22.10 7.47 -12.69
N GLU A 237 21.35 6.42 -12.36
CA GLU A 237 20.34 5.83 -13.24
C GLU A 237 18.95 6.19 -12.70
N VAL A 238 18.24 7.07 -13.39
CA VAL A 238 16.93 7.58 -12.97
C VAL A 238 15.83 6.91 -13.79
N LYS A 239 14.96 6.17 -13.09
CA LYS A 239 13.77 5.51 -13.64
C LYS A 239 12.53 6.25 -13.15
N ASP A 240 12.07 7.23 -13.92
CA ASP A 240 10.94 8.12 -13.60
C ASP A 240 9.69 7.86 -14.44
N SER A 241 9.63 6.71 -15.12
CA SER A 241 8.53 6.40 -16.03
C SER A 241 7.36 5.71 -15.32
N PHE A 242 6.14 6.17 -15.60
CA PHE A 242 4.92 5.63 -14.97
C PHE A 242 4.66 4.14 -15.29
N LEU A 243 4.92 3.71 -16.52
CA LEU A 243 4.69 2.33 -16.98
C LEU A 243 5.97 1.70 -17.50
N PHE A 244 6.40 2.15 -18.68
CA PHE A 244 7.61 1.69 -19.35
C PHE A 244 8.30 2.92 -19.91
N GLY A 245 9.59 3.03 -19.65
CA GLY A 245 10.40 4.05 -20.28
C GLY A 245 11.88 3.77 -20.09
N SER A 246 12.69 4.50 -20.84
CA SER A 246 14.14 4.43 -20.77
C SER A 246 14.63 5.12 -19.51
N SER A 247 15.60 4.49 -18.83
CA SER A 247 16.35 5.17 -17.76
C SER A 247 17.06 6.41 -18.31
N LYS A 248 17.07 7.49 -17.54
CA LYS A 248 17.93 8.65 -17.78
C LYS A 248 19.23 8.44 -17.01
N TYR A 249 20.34 8.81 -17.64
CA TYR A 249 21.67 8.64 -17.06
C TYR A 249 22.33 9.99 -16.84
N TYR A 250 22.92 10.16 -15.67
CA TYR A 250 23.70 11.35 -15.32
C TYR A 250 24.98 10.92 -14.63
N GLU A 251 26.06 11.64 -14.86
CA GLU A 251 27.31 11.40 -14.16
C GLU A 251 27.87 12.72 -13.65
N PHE A 252 28.15 12.75 -12.35
CA PHE A 252 28.66 13.94 -11.67
C PHE A 252 29.79 13.57 -10.73
N PHE A 253 30.65 14.54 -10.44
CA PHE A 253 31.48 14.49 -9.23
C PHE A 253 30.58 14.42 -8.00
N ASN A 254 30.99 13.61 -7.03
CA ASN A 254 30.32 13.38 -5.77
C ASN A 254 31.31 13.58 -4.61
N GLY A 255 31.89 14.77 -4.57
CA GLY A 255 32.87 15.18 -3.56
C GLY A 255 34.27 14.60 -3.76
N ALA A 256 35.10 14.80 -2.76
CA ALA A 256 36.48 14.34 -2.72
C ALA A 256 36.85 13.75 -1.36
N LEU A 257 37.74 12.75 -1.38
CA LEU A 257 38.45 12.28 -0.20
C LEU A 257 39.83 12.94 -0.18
N ILE A 258 40.20 13.58 0.93
CA ILE A 258 41.51 14.20 1.09
C ILE A 258 42.36 13.45 2.10
N GLN A 259 43.60 13.19 1.73
CA GLN A 259 44.65 12.72 2.62
C GLN A 259 45.75 13.79 2.72
N PRO A 260 45.83 14.54 3.83
CA PRO A 260 46.88 15.52 4.03
C PRO A 260 48.20 14.86 4.42
N GLN A 261 49.30 15.46 3.98
CA GLN A 261 50.66 15.12 4.35
C GLN A 261 51.47 16.40 4.56
N THR A 262 52.45 16.35 5.45
CA THR A 262 53.36 17.47 5.69
C THR A 262 54.78 16.98 5.51
N ASN A 263 55.50 17.63 4.59
CA ASN A 263 56.89 17.36 4.25
C ASN A 263 57.74 18.61 4.54
N SER A 264 59.06 18.49 4.52
CA SER A 264 59.93 19.67 4.53
C SER A 264 59.95 20.34 3.16
N VAL A 265 60.15 21.67 3.12
CA VAL A 265 60.32 22.41 1.86
C VAL A 265 61.49 21.84 1.05
N GLN A 266 62.55 21.40 1.70
CA GLN A 266 63.72 20.80 1.03
C GLN A 266 63.37 19.48 0.32
N TYR A 267 62.51 18.65 0.90
CA TYR A 267 62.04 17.43 0.25
C TYR A 267 61.20 17.75 -1.00
N CYS A 268 60.25 18.68 -0.87
CA CYS A 268 59.44 19.12 -2.02
C CYS A 268 60.29 19.78 -3.11
N HIS A 269 61.36 20.50 -2.73
CA HIS A 269 62.31 21.07 -3.67
C HIS A 269 63.05 20.02 -4.49
N GLN A 270 63.46 18.91 -3.86
CA GLN A 270 64.09 17.80 -4.58
C GLN A 270 63.12 17.09 -5.53
N PHE A 271 61.84 17.01 -5.18
CA PHE A 271 60.84 16.29 -5.97
C PHE A 271 60.28 17.13 -7.14
N TYR A 272 59.99 18.42 -6.92
CA TYR A 272 59.36 19.30 -7.91
C TYR A 272 60.35 20.26 -8.60
N GLU A 273 61.61 20.26 -8.19
CA GLU A 273 62.67 21.17 -8.63
C GLU A 273 62.39 22.67 -8.31
N GLU A 274 61.47 22.94 -7.38
CA GLU A 274 61.01 24.29 -7.00
C GLU A 274 60.87 24.45 -5.49
N GLU A 275 61.04 25.66 -4.96
CA GLU A 275 60.67 25.94 -3.57
C GLU A 275 59.14 25.93 -3.42
N THR A 276 58.59 24.73 -3.17
CA THR A 276 57.15 24.47 -3.06
C THR A 276 56.71 24.49 -1.59
N TYR A 277 55.67 25.27 -1.30
CA TYR A 277 55.07 25.39 0.04
C TYR A 277 53.75 24.60 0.16
N ALA A 278 53.05 24.40 -0.95
CA ALA A 278 51.91 23.48 -1.00
C ALA A 278 51.82 22.75 -2.34
N SER A 279 51.35 21.52 -2.31
CA SER A 279 51.08 20.68 -3.47
C SER A 279 49.69 20.07 -3.33
N LEU A 280 48.78 20.38 -4.25
CA LEU A 280 47.48 19.75 -4.33
C LEU A 280 47.56 18.67 -5.40
N TYR A 281 47.78 17.43 -4.98
CA TYR A 281 47.72 16.27 -5.86
C TYR A 281 46.26 15.90 -6.06
N ILE A 282 45.81 15.86 -7.30
CA ILE A 282 44.41 15.66 -7.65
C ILE A 282 44.33 14.51 -8.65
N VAL A 283 43.55 13.51 -8.28
CA VAL A 283 43.39 12.29 -9.06
C VAL A 283 41.94 11.82 -8.97
N MET A 284 41.44 11.21 -10.03
CA MET A 284 40.16 10.51 -9.94
C MET A 284 40.34 9.13 -9.30
N LYS A 285 39.38 8.76 -8.45
CA LYS A 285 39.27 7.37 -7.99
C LYS A 285 38.74 6.50 -9.14
N GLY A 286 39.36 5.33 -9.37
CA GLY A 286 38.99 4.44 -10.48
C GLY A 286 37.65 3.69 -10.32
N ASP A 287 37.12 3.62 -9.10
CA ASP A 287 35.78 3.10 -8.84
C ASP A 287 34.73 4.22 -8.81
N GLN A 288 33.56 3.92 -9.36
CA GLN A 288 32.43 4.82 -9.39
C GLN A 288 31.28 4.25 -8.56
N VAL A 289 30.58 5.13 -7.85
CA VAL A 289 29.33 4.75 -7.19
C VAL A 289 28.23 4.83 -8.25
N LYS A 290 27.48 3.73 -8.45
CA LYS A 290 26.26 3.72 -9.25
C LYS A 290 25.06 3.81 -8.31
N THR A 291 24.27 4.87 -8.47
CA THR A 291 23.05 5.12 -7.71
C THR A 291 21.84 5.00 -8.64
N ILE A 292 20.92 4.09 -8.32
CA ILE A 292 19.68 3.90 -9.07
C ILE A 292 18.55 4.54 -8.27
N PHE A 293 17.85 5.49 -8.90
CA PHE A 293 16.61 6.07 -8.40
C PHE A 293 15.44 5.44 -9.14
N GLU A 294 14.66 4.63 -8.44
CA GLU A 294 13.46 4.00 -8.97
C GLU A 294 12.22 4.65 -8.34
N TYR A 295 11.55 5.51 -9.11
CA TYR A 295 10.29 6.12 -8.70
C TYR A 295 9.15 5.11 -8.78
N PRO A 296 8.13 5.23 -7.91
CA PRO A 296 6.99 4.31 -7.94
C PRO A 296 6.28 4.39 -9.27
N ASN A 297 6.22 3.23 -9.92
CA ASN A 297 5.52 2.99 -11.17
C ASN A 297 4.06 2.58 -10.91
N ALA A 298 3.25 2.49 -11.96
CA ALA A 298 1.82 2.19 -11.86
C ALA A 298 1.56 0.87 -11.11
N GLY A 299 2.43 -0.12 -11.28
CA GLY A 299 2.36 -1.39 -10.56
C GLY A 299 2.48 -1.22 -9.06
N ASP A 300 3.48 -0.46 -8.60
CA ASP A 300 3.67 -0.15 -7.18
C ASP A 300 2.47 0.62 -6.60
N LEU A 301 1.94 1.61 -7.33
CA LEU A 301 0.78 2.38 -6.89
C LEU A 301 -0.49 1.52 -6.80
N LEU A 302 -0.76 0.70 -7.81
CA LEU A 302 -1.91 -0.20 -7.85
C LEU A 302 -1.81 -1.28 -6.77
N ALA A 303 -0.60 -1.79 -6.48
CA ALA A 303 -0.38 -2.72 -5.39
C ALA A 303 -0.68 -2.08 -4.04
N ASN A 304 -0.26 -0.83 -3.82
CA ASN A 304 -0.55 -0.09 -2.59
C ASN A 304 -2.05 0.17 -2.41
N ILE A 305 -2.72 0.65 -3.47
CA ILE A 305 -4.19 0.83 -3.50
C ILE A 305 -4.90 -0.50 -3.25
N GLY A 306 -4.50 -1.56 -3.95
CA GLY A 306 -5.08 -2.89 -3.85
C GLY A 306 -4.94 -3.50 -2.46
N SER A 307 -3.81 -3.29 -1.79
CA SER A 307 -3.56 -3.76 -0.43
C SER A 307 -4.58 -3.20 0.56
N ILE A 308 -4.80 -1.88 0.55
CA ILE A 308 -5.74 -1.22 1.47
C ILE A 308 -7.19 -1.53 1.11
N ILE A 309 -7.52 -1.59 -0.18
CA ILE A 309 -8.83 -2.05 -0.64
C ILE A 309 -9.10 -3.46 -0.11
N SER A 310 -8.12 -4.38 -0.18
CA SER A 310 -8.26 -5.74 0.32
C SER A 310 -8.53 -5.78 1.83
N VAL A 311 -7.86 -4.93 2.61
CA VAL A 311 -8.12 -4.77 4.06
C VAL A 311 -9.54 -4.24 4.31
N LEU A 312 -9.99 -3.25 3.55
CA LEU A 312 -11.35 -2.73 3.66
C LEU A 312 -12.40 -3.80 3.30
N PHE A 313 -12.11 -4.64 2.31
CA PHE A 313 -12.96 -5.78 1.98
C PHE A 313 -12.97 -6.88 3.03
N LEU A 314 -12.07 -6.89 4.02
CA LEU A 314 -12.18 -7.80 5.17
C LEU A 314 -13.43 -7.50 6.00
N PHE A 315 -13.84 -6.22 6.11
CA PHE A 315 -15.10 -5.83 6.78
C PHE A 315 -16.34 -6.44 6.15
N ARG A 316 -16.27 -6.89 4.89
CA ARG A 316 -17.32 -7.70 4.25
C ARG A 316 -17.73 -8.89 5.11
N HIS A 317 -16.78 -9.58 5.74
CA HIS A 317 -17.07 -10.78 6.53
C HIS A 317 -17.96 -10.45 7.73
N ILE A 318 -17.71 -9.31 8.37
CA ILE A 318 -18.52 -8.81 9.49
C ILE A 318 -19.93 -8.45 8.99
N ILE A 319 -20.04 -7.79 7.84
CA ILE A 319 -21.33 -7.41 7.25
C ILE A 319 -22.14 -8.65 6.85
N LEU A 320 -21.50 -9.63 6.20
CA LEU A 320 -22.12 -10.91 5.86
C LEU A 320 -22.65 -11.62 7.11
N PHE A 321 -21.83 -11.70 8.16
CA PHE A 321 -22.25 -12.30 9.44
C PHE A 321 -23.46 -11.58 10.05
N LEU A 322 -23.46 -10.24 10.06
CA LEU A 322 -24.60 -9.46 10.54
C LEU A 322 -25.85 -9.66 9.67
N ASN A 323 -25.70 -9.65 8.34
CA ASN A 323 -26.79 -9.88 7.40
C ASN A 323 -27.40 -11.28 7.57
N SER A 324 -26.57 -12.31 7.74
CA SER A 324 -27.02 -13.68 8.06
C SER A 324 -27.78 -13.74 9.39
N TYR A 325 -27.29 -13.06 10.42
CA TYR A 325 -27.97 -12.99 11.71
C TYR A 325 -29.35 -12.33 11.60
N TYR A 326 -29.45 -11.17 10.93
CA TYR A 326 -30.73 -10.48 10.75
C TYR A 326 -31.71 -11.28 9.89
N LEU A 327 -31.21 -11.99 8.88
CA LEU A 327 -32.01 -12.90 8.07
C LEU A 327 -32.60 -14.02 8.94
N ASN A 328 -31.80 -14.66 9.79
CA ASN A 328 -32.27 -15.72 10.67
C ASN A 328 -33.34 -15.21 11.67
N GLU A 329 -33.10 -14.07 12.31
CA GLU A 329 -34.09 -13.45 13.20
C GLU A 329 -35.41 -13.14 12.47
N LYS A 330 -35.33 -12.68 11.22
CA LYS A 330 -36.51 -12.42 10.40
C LYS A 330 -37.27 -13.71 10.10
N ILE A 331 -36.58 -14.77 9.69
CA ILE A 331 -37.21 -16.07 9.41
C ILE A 331 -37.90 -16.62 10.66
N ILE A 332 -37.22 -16.59 11.82
CA ILE A 332 -37.81 -17.01 13.08
C ILE A 332 -39.07 -16.20 13.39
N HIS A 333 -39.00 -14.88 13.26
CA HIS A 333 -40.16 -13.99 13.48
C HIS A 333 -41.33 -14.32 12.53
N ASP A 334 -41.05 -14.53 11.25
CA ASP A 334 -42.06 -14.85 10.24
C ASP A 334 -42.70 -16.22 10.54
N VAL A 335 -41.91 -17.23 10.94
CA VAL A 335 -42.40 -18.55 11.36
C VAL A 335 -43.25 -18.48 12.63
N ILE A 336 -42.82 -17.71 13.66
CA ILE A 336 -43.64 -17.48 14.86
C ILE A 336 -44.97 -16.85 14.45
N SER A 337 -44.95 -15.86 13.55
CA SER A 337 -46.14 -15.14 13.11
C SER A 337 -47.12 -16.05 12.34
N PHE A 338 -46.63 -17.06 11.63
CA PHE A 338 -47.50 -18.08 11.01
C PHE A 338 -48.23 -18.95 12.04
N TYR A 339 -47.55 -19.38 13.11
CA TYR A 339 -48.17 -20.19 14.17
C TYR A 339 -49.03 -19.36 15.13
N TYR A 340 -48.67 -18.10 15.34
CA TYR A 340 -49.32 -17.17 16.25
C TYR A 340 -49.61 -15.85 15.53
N PRO A 341 -50.76 -15.70 14.84
CA PRO A 341 -51.08 -14.51 14.05
C PRO A 341 -51.03 -13.20 14.85
N GLN A 342 -51.37 -13.25 16.15
CA GLN A 342 -51.29 -12.12 17.08
C GLN A 342 -49.86 -11.61 17.29
N PHE A 343 -48.86 -12.45 17.04
CA PHE A 343 -47.44 -12.10 17.16
C PHE A 343 -47.02 -11.05 16.12
N SER A 344 -47.64 -11.06 14.94
CA SER A 344 -47.39 -10.05 13.88
C SER A 344 -47.70 -8.61 14.32
N GLN A 345 -48.52 -8.44 15.35
CA GLN A 345 -48.95 -7.15 15.89
C GLN A 345 -48.09 -6.70 17.08
N ILE A 346 -47.15 -7.52 17.55
CA ILE A 346 -46.28 -7.21 18.68
C ILE A 346 -45.12 -6.34 18.22
N LYS A 347 -44.93 -5.18 18.86
CA LYS A 347 -43.76 -4.31 18.65
C LYS A 347 -42.73 -4.56 19.74
N ILE A 348 -41.59 -5.16 19.36
CA ILE A 348 -40.46 -5.45 20.26
C ILE A 348 -39.42 -4.32 20.12
N TYR A 349 -39.16 -3.61 21.21
CA TYR A 349 -38.10 -2.60 21.29
C TYR A 349 -36.86 -3.22 21.93
N LYS A 350 -35.73 -3.15 21.23
CA LYS A 350 -34.43 -3.65 21.67
C LYS A 350 -33.46 -2.48 21.93
N ASN A 351 -32.55 -2.63 22.89
CA ASN A 351 -31.46 -1.68 23.12
C ASN A 351 -30.30 -1.91 22.11
N TRP A 352 -29.25 -1.09 22.19
CA TRP A 352 -28.04 -1.25 21.35
C TRP A 352 -27.26 -2.55 21.64
N LYS A 353 -27.39 -3.10 22.84
CA LYS A 353 -26.87 -4.42 23.24
C LYS A 353 -27.78 -5.59 22.82
N ARG A 354 -28.89 -5.31 22.14
CA ARG A 354 -29.91 -6.24 21.63
C ARG A 354 -30.84 -6.87 22.69
N ASP A 355 -30.83 -6.39 23.93
CA ASP A 355 -31.78 -6.83 24.96
C ASP A 355 -33.16 -6.20 24.70
N ILE A 356 -34.22 -6.98 24.92
CA ILE A 356 -35.60 -6.50 24.80
C ILE A 356 -35.91 -5.64 26.03
N THR A 357 -36.20 -4.36 25.81
CA THR A 357 -36.48 -3.39 26.87
C THR A 357 -37.96 -3.08 27.02
N LYS A 358 -38.74 -3.21 25.93
CA LYS A 358 -40.17 -2.96 25.93
C LYS A 358 -40.89 -3.79 24.87
N VAL A 359 -42.06 -4.30 25.23
CA VAL A 359 -42.93 -5.06 24.31
C VAL A 359 -44.32 -4.45 24.38
N VAL A 360 -44.87 -4.08 23.22
CA VAL A 360 -46.17 -3.44 23.10
C VAL A 360 -47.07 -4.24 22.18
N LEU A 361 -48.26 -4.59 22.66
CA LEU A 361 -49.34 -5.20 21.89
C LEU A 361 -50.55 -4.28 21.97
N HIS A 362 -51.06 -3.79 20.83
CA HIS A 362 -52.21 -2.87 20.78
C HIS A 362 -52.12 -1.67 21.76
N ASN A 363 -50.95 -1.03 21.83
CA ASN A 363 -50.63 0.07 22.76
C ASN A 363 -50.62 -0.29 24.26
N GLN A 364 -50.80 -1.56 24.63
CA GLN A 364 -50.61 -2.04 25.99
C GLN A 364 -49.20 -2.63 26.16
N GLN A 365 -48.53 -2.25 27.25
CA GLN A 365 -47.22 -2.79 27.59
C GLN A 365 -47.39 -4.17 28.23
N LEU A 366 -46.76 -5.18 27.64
CA LEU A 366 -46.77 -6.54 28.17
C LEU A 366 -45.75 -6.68 29.31
N GLU A 367 -46.00 -7.65 30.20
CA GLU A 367 -45.06 -8.01 31.25
C GLU A 367 -43.79 -8.63 30.65
N LEU A 368 -42.67 -7.92 30.78
CA LEU A 368 -41.41 -8.23 30.10
C LEU A 368 -40.90 -9.63 30.41
N ASN A 369 -40.91 -10.04 31.69
CA ASN A 369 -40.32 -11.31 32.13
C ASN A 369 -41.07 -12.51 31.55
N LYS A 370 -42.41 -12.49 31.60
CA LYS A 370 -43.26 -13.56 31.03
C LYS A 370 -43.13 -13.63 29.52
N PHE A 371 -43.05 -12.48 28.85
CA PHE A 371 -42.83 -12.45 27.41
C PHE A 371 -41.45 -13.00 27.02
N LEU A 372 -40.40 -12.66 27.76
CA LEU A 372 -39.05 -13.15 27.51
C LEU A 372 -38.97 -14.67 27.61
N GLU A 373 -39.55 -15.25 28.66
CA GLU A 373 -39.59 -16.70 28.86
C GLU A 373 -40.35 -17.42 27.72
N PHE A 374 -41.53 -16.88 27.37
CA PHE A 374 -42.33 -17.36 26.25
C PHE A 374 -41.57 -17.28 24.91
N TYR A 375 -40.97 -16.12 24.63
CA TYR A 375 -40.26 -15.86 23.38
C TYR A 375 -39.01 -16.74 23.24
N GLN A 376 -38.23 -16.92 24.31
CA GLN A 376 -37.06 -17.80 24.30
C GLN A 376 -37.45 -19.27 24.05
N ASN A 377 -38.49 -19.76 24.72
CA ASN A 377 -38.97 -21.13 24.56
C ASN A 377 -39.45 -21.39 23.11
N ILE A 378 -40.24 -20.47 22.56
CA ILE A 378 -40.73 -20.60 21.17
C ILE A 378 -39.61 -20.46 20.16
N LYS A 379 -38.71 -19.49 20.35
CA LYS A 379 -37.54 -19.30 19.50
C LYS A 379 -36.69 -20.56 19.43
N GLN A 380 -36.35 -21.14 20.58
CA GLN A 380 -35.56 -22.38 20.64
C GLN A 380 -36.26 -23.55 19.92
N LYS A 381 -37.58 -23.69 20.09
CA LYS A 381 -38.37 -24.72 19.40
C LYS A 381 -38.37 -24.52 17.88
N ILE A 382 -38.47 -23.28 17.42
CA ILE A 382 -38.48 -22.95 15.98
C ILE A 382 -37.08 -23.11 15.38
N GLU A 383 -36.04 -22.64 16.06
CA GLU A 383 -34.65 -22.85 15.65
C GLU A 383 -34.33 -24.34 15.49
N TYR A 384 -34.77 -25.17 16.45
CA TYR A 384 -34.64 -26.62 16.33
C TYR A 384 -35.40 -27.16 15.11
N LYS A 385 -36.66 -26.74 14.89
CA LYS A 385 -37.47 -27.19 13.75
C LYS A 385 -36.94 -26.74 12.39
N LEU A 386 -36.30 -25.57 12.32
CA LEU A 386 -35.73 -25.01 11.09
C LEU A 386 -34.35 -25.60 10.74
N THR A 387 -33.83 -26.55 11.51
CA THR A 387 -32.66 -27.32 11.10
C THR A 387 -32.99 -28.16 9.87
N PHE A 388 -32.01 -28.30 8.98
CA PHE A 388 -32.18 -29.05 7.73
C PHE A 388 -32.70 -30.48 7.97
N ILE A 389 -32.17 -31.14 9.00
CA ILE A 389 -32.55 -32.49 9.40
C ILE A 389 -34.04 -32.54 9.77
N ASN A 390 -34.52 -31.61 10.60
CA ASN A 390 -35.91 -31.60 11.03
C ASN A 390 -36.88 -31.18 9.91
N MET A 391 -36.49 -30.25 9.04
CA MET A 391 -37.27 -29.94 7.85
C MET A 391 -37.42 -31.16 6.93
N PHE A 392 -36.35 -31.93 6.74
CA PHE A 392 -36.40 -33.17 5.96
C PHE A 392 -37.30 -34.23 6.60
N TYR A 393 -37.23 -34.39 7.93
CA TYR A 393 -38.14 -35.28 8.66
C TYR A 393 -39.60 -34.86 8.54
N GLU A 394 -39.92 -33.57 8.69
CA GLU A 394 -41.30 -33.08 8.58
C GLU A 394 -41.85 -33.22 7.15
N ILE A 395 -41.04 -32.95 6.12
CA ILE A 395 -41.41 -33.23 4.72
C ILE A 395 -41.70 -34.73 4.53
N SER A 396 -40.85 -35.60 5.10
CA SER A 396 -41.03 -37.05 5.03
C SER A 396 -42.30 -37.51 5.77
N ARG A 397 -42.63 -36.92 6.91
CA ARG A 397 -43.87 -37.17 7.66
C ARG A 397 -45.09 -36.72 6.87
N LEU A 398 -45.06 -35.53 6.27
CA LEU A 398 -46.12 -35.04 5.39
C LEU A 398 -46.32 -35.99 4.20
N TYR A 399 -45.23 -36.44 3.58
CA TYR A 399 -45.28 -37.42 2.49
C TYR A 399 -45.96 -38.72 2.92
N ILE A 400 -45.62 -39.26 4.09
CA ILE A 400 -46.25 -40.48 4.65
C ILE A 400 -47.74 -40.23 4.97
N LEU A 401 -48.08 -39.08 5.57
CA LEU A 401 -49.46 -38.72 5.90
C LEU A 401 -50.32 -38.58 4.64
N ILE A 402 -49.83 -37.90 3.61
CA ILE A 402 -50.49 -37.77 2.30
C ILE A 402 -50.65 -39.14 1.63
N ARG A 403 -49.69 -40.04 1.82
CA ARG A 403 -49.72 -41.40 1.26
C ARG A 403 -50.61 -42.36 2.05
N SER A 404 -50.97 -42.04 3.29
CA SER A 404 -51.84 -42.88 4.11
C SER A 404 -53.28 -42.89 3.54
N ASN A 405 -53.87 -44.09 3.38
CA ASN A 405 -55.15 -44.30 2.68
C ASN A 405 -56.31 -43.45 3.23
N LYS A 406 -56.27 -43.08 4.52
CA LYS A 406 -57.33 -42.31 5.18
C LYS A 406 -57.41 -40.85 4.70
N PHE A 407 -56.29 -40.26 4.27
CA PHE A 407 -56.22 -38.87 3.77
C PHE A 407 -56.29 -38.77 2.25
N GLN A 408 -55.97 -39.84 1.51
CA GLN A 408 -56.07 -39.82 0.04
C GLN A 408 -57.50 -39.55 -0.43
N ASP A 409 -58.50 -40.12 0.23
CA ASP A 409 -59.89 -39.95 -0.18
C ASP A 409 -60.43 -38.55 0.17
N GLU A 410 -59.96 -37.93 1.25
CA GLU A 410 -60.28 -36.53 1.56
C GLU A 410 -59.53 -35.54 0.67
N ILE A 411 -58.25 -35.78 0.36
CA ILE A 411 -57.49 -34.95 -0.58
C ILE A 411 -58.08 -35.08 -1.99
N LYS A 412 -58.50 -36.28 -2.41
CA LYS A 412 -59.26 -36.49 -3.66
C LYS A 412 -60.59 -35.72 -3.62
N LYS A 413 -61.33 -35.72 -2.51
CA LYS A 413 -62.55 -34.93 -2.33
C LYS A 413 -62.28 -33.42 -2.40
N CYS A 414 -61.22 -32.91 -1.77
CA CYS A 414 -60.82 -31.50 -1.88
C CYS A 414 -60.37 -31.11 -3.31
N HIS A 415 -59.71 -32.01 -4.03
CA HIS A 415 -59.38 -31.82 -5.45
C HIS A 415 -60.63 -31.87 -6.37
N LEU A 416 -61.66 -32.62 -6.00
CA LEU A 416 -62.96 -32.67 -6.70
C LEU A 416 -63.82 -31.42 -6.45
N VAL A 417 -63.62 -30.70 -5.34
CA VAL A 417 -64.23 -29.38 -5.05
C VAL A 417 -63.46 -28.24 -5.74
N GLY A 418 -62.77 -28.54 -6.85
CA GLY A 418 -61.83 -27.66 -7.52
C GLY A 418 -62.29 -26.20 -7.64
N LEU A 419 -61.37 -25.28 -7.34
CA LEU A 419 -61.46 -23.86 -7.68
C LEU A 419 -61.91 -23.72 -9.13
N LYS A 420 -63.11 -23.15 -9.36
CA LYS A 420 -63.58 -22.84 -10.71
C LYS A 420 -62.64 -21.80 -11.33
N LEU A 421 -61.85 -22.23 -12.31
CA LEU A 421 -61.24 -21.34 -13.29
C LEU A 421 -62.36 -20.75 -14.14
N GLU A 422 -62.79 -19.52 -13.87
CA GLU A 422 -63.77 -18.80 -14.69
C GLU A 422 -63.27 -18.46 -16.10
N HIS A 423 -62.02 -18.80 -16.44
CA HIS A 423 -61.39 -18.39 -17.70
C HIS A 423 -61.51 -19.36 -18.89
N LEU A 424 -62.30 -20.43 -18.80
CA LEU A 424 -62.55 -21.35 -19.93
C LEU A 424 -64.04 -21.47 -20.27
N LYS A 425 -64.78 -20.35 -20.25
CA LYS A 425 -66.15 -20.28 -20.80
C LYS A 425 -66.23 -19.90 -22.29
N SER A 426 -65.09 -19.75 -22.97
CA SER A 426 -65.06 -19.41 -24.39
C SER A 426 -64.21 -20.39 -25.18
N GLN A 427 -64.67 -21.63 -25.31
CA GLN A 427 -64.58 -22.43 -26.55
C GLN A 427 -65.20 -23.80 -26.28
N SER A 428 -66.35 -24.03 -26.89
CA SER A 428 -66.98 -25.33 -27.01
C SER A 428 -66.07 -26.27 -27.79
N VAL A 429 -65.40 -27.18 -27.08
CA VAL A 429 -64.88 -28.40 -27.69
C VAL A 429 -65.58 -29.56 -27.01
N VAL A 430 -66.39 -30.26 -27.80
CA VAL A 430 -67.03 -31.52 -27.47
C VAL A 430 -65.92 -32.52 -27.16
N PHE A 431 -65.85 -32.99 -25.92
CA PHE A 431 -65.23 -34.26 -25.59
C PHE A 431 -66.32 -35.20 -25.11
N ASP A 432 -66.72 -36.08 -26.02
CA ASP A 432 -67.60 -37.20 -25.73
C ASP A 432 -66.91 -38.19 -24.77
N SER A 433 -67.61 -38.44 -23.67
CA SER A 433 -67.63 -39.65 -22.85
C SER A 433 -66.31 -40.27 -22.38
N PHE A 434 -66.03 -40.10 -21.07
CA PHE A 434 -65.82 -41.26 -20.22
C PHE A 434 -66.83 -41.22 -19.06
N PHE A 435 -67.70 -42.24 -19.07
CA PHE A 435 -68.71 -42.52 -18.06
C PHE A 435 -68.11 -42.66 -16.66
N CYS A 436 -68.69 -41.99 -15.67
CA CYS A 436 -68.73 -42.48 -14.30
C CYS A 436 -70.11 -42.16 -13.71
N PRO A 437 -70.90 -43.17 -13.29
CA PRO A 437 -72.28 -42.96 -12.87
C PRO A 437 -72.32 -42.25 -11.52
N SER A 438 -73.19 -41.25 -11.43
CA SER A 438 -73.58 -40.54 -10.22
C SER A 438 -74.13 -41.50 -9.17
N LYS A 439 -73.54 -41.48 -7.96
CA LYS A 439 -74.26 -41.82 -6.74
C LYS A 439 -74.43 -40.56 -5.90
N GLN A 440 -75.67 -40.42 -5.43
CA GLN A 440 -76.22 -39.28 -4.70
C GLN A 440 -75.32 -38.84 -3.54
N ILE A 441 -75.09 -37.54 -3.45
CA ILE A 441 -74.52 -36.88 -2.27
C ILE A 441 -75.68 -36.73 -1.29
N GLU A 442 -75.76 -37.60 -0.29
CA GLU A 442 -76.53 -37.33 0.93
C GLU A 442 -75.74 -36.35 1.79
N GLU A 443 -76.41 -35.29 2.26
CA GLU A 443 -75.89 -34.34 3.25
C GLU A 443 -75.59 -35.08 4.55
N LEU A 444 -74.33 -35.44 4.80
CA LEU A 444 -73.89 -35.87 6.12
C LEU A 444 -73.56 -34.65 6.96
N THR A 445 -74.47 -34.36 7.89
CA THR A 445 -74.18 -33.58 9.09
C THR A 445 -73.28 -34.40 10.02
N LEU A 446 -72.30 -33.75 10.63
CA LEU A 446 -71.33 -34.38 11.56
C LEU A 446 -72.09 -35.05 12.71
N ASN A 447 -71.81 -36.33 12.95
CA ASN A 447 -72.41 -37.08 14.06
C ASN A 447 -71.52 -36.96 15.32
N ASP A 448 -72.08 -37.25 16.50
CA ASP A 448 -71.39 -37.10 17.79
C ASP A 448 -70.10 -37.94 17.93
N ASP A 449 -69.90 -38.96 17.08
CA ASP A 449 -68.66 -39.73 17.01
C ASP A 449 -67.51 -38.99 16.32
N ASP A 450 -67.81 -38.06 15.40
CA ASP A 450 -66.82 -37.20 14.75
C ASP A 450 -66.28 -36.13 15.71
N ILE A 451 -67.11 -35.71 16.69
CA ILE A 451 -66.72 -34.81 17.78
C ILE A 451 -65.79 -35.52 18.78
N LYS A 452 -65.96 -36.83 18.99
CA LYS A 452 -65.08 -37.63 19.87
C LYS A 452 -63.66 -37.78 19.32
N ILE A 453 -63.48 -37.93 18.01
CA ILE A 453 -62.15 -38.02 17.37
C ILE A 453 -61.37 -36.70 17.49
N LEU A 454 -62.09 -35.57 17.57
CA LEU A 454 -61.50 -34.23 17.68
C LEU A 454 -61.33 -33.75 19.13
N SER A 455 -61.85 -34.48 20.12
CA SER A 455 -61.72 -34.14 21.54
C SER A 455 -60.53 -34.86 22.21
N LEU A 456 -59.59 -34.08 22.73
CA LEU A 456 -58.30 -34.52 23.31
C LEU A 456 -58.38 -35.22 24.70
N GLN A 457 -59.57 -35.63 25.20
CA GLN A 457 -59.78 -35.82 26.65
C GLN A 457 -59.83 -37.24 27.24
N GLU A 458 -59.79 -38.34 26.49
CA GLU A 458 -59.77 -39.69 27.10
C GLU A 458 -58.53 -40.52 26.73
N ARG A 459 -57.45 -40.33 27.49
CA ARG A 459 -56.29 -41.26 27.51
C ARG A 459 -56.01 -41.90 28.88
N GLN A 460 -56.98 -41.87 29.82
CA GLN A 460 -56.73 -42.40 31.17
C GLN A 460 -57.56 -43.61 31.62
N LYS A 461 -58.43 -44.18 30.77
CA LYS A 461 -59.15 -45.40 31.15
C LYS A 461 -59.34 -46.34 29.98
N PHE A 462 -58.33 -47.17 29.70
CA PHE A 462 -58.54 -48.56 29.27
C PHE A 462 -57.27 -49.33 29.60
N GLY A 463 -57.25 -49.89 30.80
CA GLY A 463 -56.31 -50.94 31.17
C GLY A 463 -56.83 -52.28 30.66
N LYS A 464 -55.89 -53.09 30.17
CA LYS A 464 -56.01 -54.52 29.83
C LYS A 464 -57.03 -54.85 28.73
N MET A 465 -56.53 -54.93 27.50
CA MET A 465 -57.01 -55.87 26.50
C MET A 465 -55.80 -56.54 25.83
N GLU A 466 -55.92 -57.85 25.64
CA GLU A 466 -54.91 -58.71 25.02
C GLU A 466 -54.71 -58.31 23.55
N ILE A 467 -53.44 -58.16 23.19
CA ILE A 467 -52.97 -57.73 21.87
C ILE A 467 -52.98 -58.98 20.97
N THR A 468 -53.77 -58.94 19.90
CA THR A 468 -53.69 -59.93 18.79
C THR A 468 -52.48 -59.67 17.91
N ASP A 469 -51.87 -60.74 17.39
CA ASP A 469 -50.56 -60.77 16.71
C ASP A 469 -50.39 -59.86 15.47
N GLU A 470 -51.44 -59.19 14.99
CA GLU A 470 -51.36 -58.19 13.91
C GLU A 470 -50.93 -56.78 14.38
N GLU A 471 -51.02 -56.47 15.68
CA GLU A 471 -50.56 -55.18 16.24
C GLU A 471 -49.05 -55.16 16.57
N ILE A 472 -48.40 -56.34 16.59
CA ILE A 472 -46.95 -56.48 16.85
C ILE A 472 -46.13 -55.88 15.69
N ASN A 473 -46.66 -55.89 14.45
CA ASN A 473 -45.98 -55.32 13.29
C ASN A 473 -46.07 -53.78 13.21
N LEU A 474 -47.02 -53.15 13.90
CA LEU A 474 -47.07 -51.69 14.05
C LEU A 474 -46.16 -51.21 15.19
N MET A 475 -46.03 -51.99 16.28
CA MET A 475 -45.06 -51.73 17.36
C MET A 475 -43.60 -51.74 16.86
N ASN A 476 -43.24 -52.68 15.98
CA ASN A 476 -41.88 -52.77 15.42
C ASN A 476 -41.46 -51.53 14.59
N PHE A 477 -42.39 -50.82 13.94
CA PHE A 477 -42.02 -49.61 13.17
C PHE A 477 -41.70 -48.40 14.09
N TYR A 478 -42.36 -48.31 15.25
CA TYR A 478 -42.14 -47.23 16.22
C TYR A 478 -40.94 -47.49 17.14
N ASP A 479 -40.63 -48.75 17.45
CA ASP A 479 -39.44 -49.10 18.25
C ASP A 479 -38.13 -49.02 17.44
N ILE A 480 -38.15 -49.27 16.13
CA ILE A 480 -36.96 -49.11 15.26
C ILE A 480 -36.58 -47.62 15.07
N ASN A 481 -37.52 -46.70 15.21
CA ASN A 481 -37.30 -45.26 15.02
C ASN A 481 -37.16 -44.46 16.32
N LYS A 482 -37.02 -45.15 17.46
CA LYS A 482 -36.84 -44.53 18.77
C LYS A 482 -35.36 -44.26 19.01
N ILE A 483 -34.95 -43.00 18.94
CA ILE A 483 -33.63 -42.58 19.43
C ILE A 483 -33.66 -42.65 20.96
N GLN A 484 -32.78 -43.48 21.53
CA GLN A 484 -32.45 -43.47 22.95
C GLN A 484 -31.78 -42.14 23.29
N LEU A 485 -32.30 -41.43 24.29
CA LEU A 485 -31.65 -40.26 24.89
C LEU A 485 -30.33 -40.65 25.58
#